data_AF-A0A3A5JQW8-F1
#
_entry.id   AF-A0A3A5JQW8-F1
#
_cell.length_a   1.000
_cell.length_b   1.000
_cell.length_c   1.000
_cell.angle_alpha   90.00
_cell.angle_beta   90.00
_cell.angle_gamma   90.00
#
_symmetry.space_group_name_H-M   'P 1'
#
loop_
_entity.id
_entity.type
_entity.pdbx_description
1 polymer ?
#
loop_
_entity_poly.entity_id
_entity_poly.type
_entity_poly.pdbx_seq_one_letter_code
_entity_poly.pdbx_strand_id
1 'polypeptide(L)'
;TRQLVEKLPRLKLIAQTGKVGAHVDVAACTERGIAVAEGVGSPVAPAELTWALIMAAMRRLPQYISNLKHGAWQQSGLRSASMPPNFGVGTVLRGKTLGIWGYGRIGQIVAGYGRAFGMNVRVWGREASRAQALSDGLQVATTREEFFS
;
A
#
# COMPACT_ATOMS: atom_id res chain seq x y z
N THR A 1 -1.65 0.42 25.67
CA THR A 1 -2.71 -0.36 26.33
C THR A 1 -2.88 0.13 27.75
N ARG A 2 -4.09 0.07 28.33
CA ARG A 2 -4.37 0.42 29.73
C ARG A 2 -3.36 -0.14 30.74
N GLN A 3 -3.09 -1.45 30.70
CA GLN A 3 -2.13 -2.10 31.61
C GLN A 3 -0.73 -1.47 31.58
N LEU A 4 -0.27 -0.99 30.41
CA LEU A 4 1.02 -0.31 30.30
C LEU A 4 0.93 1.11 30.85
N VAL A 5 -0.13 1.84 30.51
CA VAL A 5 -0.37 3.21 30.96
C VAL A 5 -0.40 3.30 32.50
N GLU A 6 -1.04 2.33 33.16
CA GLU A 6 -1.14 2.24 34.62
C GLU A 6 0.21 2.00 35.30
N LYS A 7 1.14 1.31 34.63
CA LYS A 7 2.49 1.01 35.14
C LYS A 7 3.50 2.14 35.00
N LEU A 8 3.14 3.25 34.34
CA LEU A 8 4.05 4.36 34.05
C LEU A 8 3.71 5.62 34.87
N PRO A 9 4.09 5.69 36.16
CA PRO A 9 3.66 6.75 37.07
C PRO A 9 4.24 8.14 36.75
N ARG A 10 5.32 8.21 35.98
CA ARG A 10 5.96 9.49 35.58
C ARG A 10 5.62 9.93 34.16
N LEU A 11 4.83 9.13 33.41
CA LEU A 11 4.47 9.49 32.04
C LEU A 11 3.49 10.66 32.07
N LYS A 12 3.77 11.68 31.23
CA LYS A 12 2.93 12.89 31.12
C LYS A 12 2.49 13.19 29.69
N LEU A 13 3.22 12.70 28.70
CA LEU A 13 2.98 12.97 27.29
C LEU A 13 3.39 11.76 26.44
N ILE A 14 2.54 11.42 25.47
CA ILE A 14 2.87 10.56 24.34
C ILE A 14 2.82 11.42 23.07
N ALA A 15 3.94 11.58 22.40
CA ALA A 15 4.02 12.28 21.12
C ALA A 15 4.09 11.25 19.98
N GLN A 16 2.98 11.07 19.26
CA GLN A 16 2.89 10.14 18.15
C GLN A 16 3.38 10.82 16.86
N THR A 17 4.33 10.20 16.18
CA THR A 17 4.69 10.59 14.82
C THR A 17 3.59 10.10 13.86
N GLY A 18 2.89 11.04 13.24
CA GLY A 18 1.73 10.77 12.39
C GLY A 18 0.43 10.60 13.17
N LYS A 19 -0.59 10.09 12.48
CA LYS A 19 -1.95 9.94 13.04
C LYS A 19 -1.97 8.93 14.18
N VAL A 20 -2.66 9.25 15.27
CA VAL A 20 -2.90 8.32 16.37
C VAL A 20 -3.83 7.22 15.86
N GLY A 21 -3.37 5.98 16.03
CA GLY A 21 -4.10 4.77 15.66
C GLY A 21 -4.62 4.03 16.89
N ALA A 22 -5.22 2.86 16.65
CA ALA A 22 -5.74 1.99 17.71
C ALA A 22 -4.64 1.38 18.61
N HIS A 23 -3.36 1.60 18.30
CA HIS A 23 -2.23 1.12 19.11
C HIS A 23 -2.03 1.91 20.40
N VAL A 24 -2.60 3.13 20.50
CA VAL A 24 -2.60 3.93 21.72
C VAL A 24 -4.00 3.91 22.35
N ASP A 25 -4.05 3.54 23.63
CA ASP A 25 -5.29 3.60 24.42
C ASP A 25 -5.48 5.03 24.94
N VAL A 26 -6.05 5.87 24.08
CA VAL A 26 -6.22 7.31 24.37
C VAL A 26 -7.13 7.52 25.57
N ALA A 27 -8.16 6.69 25.76
CA ALA A 27 -9.05 6.78 26.91
C ALA A 27 -8.31 6.55 28.24
N ALA A 28 -7.51 5.48 28.33
CA ALA A 28 -6.70 5.24 29.52
C ALA A 28 -5.65 6.34 29.75
N CYS A 29 -5.10 6.93 28.69
CA CYS A 29 -4.19 8.09 28.81
C CYS A 29 -4.92 9.30 29.39
N THR A 30 -6.11 9.62 28.88
CA THR A 30 -6.95 10.74 29.37
C THR A 30 -7.30 10.58 30.84
N GLU A 31 -7.74 9.39 31.27
CA GLU A 31 -8.07 9.10 32.68
C GLU A 31 -6.87 9.31 33.62
N ARG A 32 -5.65 9.06 33.14
CA ARG A 32 -4.40 9.22 33.89
C ARG A 32 -3.78 10.61 33.75
N GLY A 33 -4.44 11.55 33.07
CA GLY A 33 -3.91 12.89 32.82
C GLY A 33 -2.69 12.92 31.90
N ILE A 34 -2.53 11.91 31.05
CA ILE A 34 -1.43 11.81 30.08
C ILE A 34 -1.91 12.42 28.77
N ALA A 35 -1.24 13.48 28.32
CA ALA A 35 -1.53 14.09 27.02
C ALA A 35 -1.10 13.16 25.87
N VAL A 36 -1.87 13.13 24.79
CA VAL A 36 -1.52 12.44 23.55
C VAL A 36 -1.48 13.47 22.43
N ALA A 37 -0.30 13.75 21.91
CA ALA A 37 -0.11 14.65 20.78
C ALA A 37 -0.06 13.85 19.48
N GLU A 38 -0.90 14.26 18.53
CA GLU A 38 -0.97 13.68 17.18
C GLU A 38 -0.09 14.49 16.22
N GLY A 39 0.77 13.81 15.47
CA GLY A 39 1.55 14.41 14.40
C GLY A 39 0.84 14.35 13.04
N VAL A 40 1.41 15.03 12.06
CA VAL A 40 0.98 14.93 10.65
C VAL A 40 1.87 13.97 9.89
N GLY A 41 1.33 13.35 8.84
CA GLY A 41 2.05 12.43 7.97
C GLY A 41 1.81 12.74 6.49
N SER A 42 2.77 12.36 5.65
CA SER A 42 2.71 12.53 4.19
C SER A 42 2.31 11.23 3.49
N PRO A 43 1.40 11.26 2.49
CA PRO A 43 1.05 10.08 1.70
C PRO A 43 2.09 9.75 0.62
N VAL A 44 3.07 10.64 0.36
CA VAL A 44 3.97 10.54 -0.79
C VAL A 44 4.93 9.36 -0.66
N ALA A 45 5.69 9.28 0.44
CA ALA A 45 6.65 8.20 0.66
C ALA A 45 6.03 6.78 0.55
N PRO A 46 4.88 6.46 1.20
CA PRO A 46 4.27 5.15 1.02
C PRO A 46 3.68 4.94 -0.38
N ALA A 47 3.23 5.99 -1.08
CA ALA A 47 2.78 5.88 -2.46
C ALA A 47 3.93 5.53 -3.42
N GLU A 48 5.07 6.20 -3.29
CA GLU A 48 6.28 5.90 -4.06
C GLU A 48 6.82 4.51 -3.76
N LEU A 49 6.85 4.11 -2.49
CA LEU A 49 7.22 2.75 -2.09
C LEU A 49 6.29 1.70 -2.71
N THR A 50 4.98 1.96 -2.72
CA THR A 50 4.00 1.08 -3.38
C THR A 50 4.33 0.92 -4.86
N TRP A 51 4.67 2.02 -5.54
CA TRP A 51 5.05 1.98 -6.96
C TRP A 51 6.37 1.23 -7.20
N ALA A 52 7.37 1.45 -6.35
CA ALA A 52 8.64 0.73 -6.40
C ALA A 52 8.42 -0.78 -6.25
N LEU A 53 7.55 -1.21 -5.34
CA LEU A 53 7.22 -2.63 -5.14
C LEU A 53 6.50 -3.23 -6.35
N ILE A 54 5.54 -2.51 -6.95
CA ILE A 54 4.87 -2.93 -8.19
C ILE A 54 5.90 -3.15 -9.30
N MET A 55 6.79 -2.18 -9.52
CA MET A 55 7.84 -2.26 -10.53
C MET A 55 8.82 -3.41 -10.25
N ALA A 56 9.24 -3.58 -9.00
CA ALA A 56 10.14 -4.64 -8.57
C ALA A 56 9.53 -6.03 -8.82
N ALA A 57 8.26 -6.23 -8.48
CA ALA A 57 7.54 -7.48 -8.73
C ALA A 57 7.36 -7.72 -10.24
N MET A 58 6.91 -6.71 -10.98
CA MET A 58 6.66 -6.80 -12.42
C MET A 58 7.95 -6.94 -13.24
N ARG A 59 9.12 -6.69 -12.66
CA ARG A 59 10.42 -6.95 -13.32
C ARG A 59 11.24 -8.05 -12.63
N ARG A 60 10.68 -8.70 -11.60
CA ARG A 60 11.30 -9.79 -10.83
C ARG A 60 12.69 -9.40 -10.31
N LEU A 61 12.84 -8.12 -9.95
CA LEU A 61 14.13 -7.52 -9.61
C LEU A 61 14.79 -8.23 -8.43
N PRO A 62 14.10 -8.49 -7.30
CA PRO A 62 14.75 -9.14 -6.16
C PRO A 62 15.30 -10.52 -6.53
N GLN A 63 14.57 -11.30 -7.34
CA GLN A 63 14.96 -12.63 -7.75
C GLN A 63 16.17 -12.60 -8.69
N TYR A 64 16.12 -11.77 -9.74
CA TYR A 64 17.25 -11.62 -10.67
C TYR A 64 18.51 -11.10 -9.98
N ILE A 65 18.39 -10.10 -9.11
CA ILE A 65 19.52 -9.52 -8.37
C ILE A 65 20.15 -10.58 -7.45
N SER A 66 19.32 -11.31 -6.70
CA SER A 66 19.81 -12.35 -5.78
C SER A 66 20.54 -13.45 -6.54
N ASN A 67 19.96 -13.95 -7.64
CA ASN A 67 20.54 -15.04 -8.41
C ASN A 67 21.84 -14.64 -9.11
N LEU A 68 21.91 -13.41 -9.63
CA LEU A 68 23.13 -12.89 -10.24
C LEU A 68 24.30 -12.82 -9.24
N LYS A 69 24.04 -12.44 -7.98
CA LYS A 69 25.05 -12.45 -6.91
C LYS A 69 25.63 -13.85 -6.64
N HIS A 70 24.92 -14.90 -7.02
CA HIS A 70 25.36 -16.29 -6.90
C HIS A 70 25.85 -16.87 -8.25
N GLY A 71 26.13 -16.01 -9.25
CA GLY A 71 26.65 -16.43 -10.56
C GLY A 71 25.61 -16.94 -11.55
N ALA A 72 24.33 -16.97 -11.18
CA ALA A 72 23.26 -17.40 -12.09
C ALA A 72 22.82 -16.24 -13.00
N TRP A 73 23.36 -16.21 -14.22
CA TRP A 73 23.06 -15.19 -15.22
C TRP A 73 21.61 -15.26 -15.73
N GLN A 74 20.89 -14.14 -15.66
CA GLN A 74 19.54 -13.98 -16.22
C GLN A 74 18.54 -15.06 -15.77
N GLN A 75 18.63 -15.49 -14.51
CA GLN A 75 17.67 -16.41 -13.91
C GLN A 75 16.87 -15.73 -12.80
N SER A 76 15.54 -15.71 -12.91
CA SER A 76 14.63 -15.25 -11.85
C SER A 76 14.09 -16.40 -10.98
N GLY A 77 14.38 -17.65 -11.36
CA GLY A 77 13.57 -18.78 -10.91
C GLY A 77 12.11 -18.65 -11.39
N LEU A 78 11.17 -19.11 -10.57
CA LEU A 78 9.72 -19.07 -10.81
C LEU A 78 9.30 -19.92 -12.03
N ARG A 79 9.71 -21.19 -12.02
CA ARG A 79 9.47 -22.19 -13.09
C ARG A 79 8.81 -23.48 -12.58
N SER A 80 8.09 -23.41 -11.46
CA SER A 80 7.33 -24.56 -10.95
C SER A 80 6.25 -24.97 -11.95
N ALA A 81 5.92 -26.25 -12.03
CA ALA A 81 4.84 -26.78 -12.88
C ALA A 81 3.46 -26.16 -12.56
N SER A 82 3.27 -25.67 -11.33
CA SER A 82 2.06 -24.97 -10.90
C SER A 82 1.99 -23.50 -11.36
N MET A 83 3.04 -22.96 -11.97
CA MET A 83 3.09 -21.57 -12.41
C MET A 83 2.75 -21.44 -13.90
N PRO A 84 2.20 -20.29 -14.33
CA PRO A 84 1.98 -20.02 -15.74
C PRO A 84 3.28 -20.10 -16.57
N PRO A 85 3.18 -20.41 -17.87
CA PRO A 85 4.35 -20.38 -18.75
C PRO A 85 4.99 -18.98 -18.75
N ASN A 86 6.32 -18.93 -18.75
CA ASN A 86 7.13 -17.69 -18.73
C ASN A 86 6.90 -16.77 -17.52
N PHE A 87 6.35 -17.26 -16.41
CA PHE A 87 6.04 -16.43 -15.24
C PHE A 87 7.25 -15.68 -14.64
N GLY A 88 8.45 -16.28 -14.70
CA GLY A 88 9.70 -15.67 -14.27
C GLY A 88 10.16 -14.47 -15.12
N VAL A 89 9.68 -14.34 -16.35
CA VAL A 89 10.07 -13.24 -17.24
C VAL A 89 9.36 -11.95 -16.82
N GLY A 90 10.10 -10.84 -16.79
CA GLY A 90 9.54 -9.52 -16.52
C GLY A 90 8.42 -9.15 -17.49
N THR A 91 7.41 -8.44 -17.01
CA THR A 91 6.23 -8.03 -17.79
C THR A 91 6.07 -6.51 -17.77
N VAL A 92 5.62 -5.97 -18.89
CA VAL A 92 5.34 -4.53 -19.04
C VAL A 92 4.05 -4.16 -18.29
N LEU A 93 3.98 -2.93 -17.76
CA LEU A 93 2.80 -2.39 -17.09
C LEU A 93 1.74 -1.86 -18.08
N ARG A 94 2.18 -1.18 -19.15
CA ARG A 94 1.29 -0.54 -20.13
C ARG A 94 0.24 -1.53 -20.67
N GLY A 95 -1.02 -1.09 -20.68
CA GLY A 95 -2.17 -1.87 -21.12
C GLY A 95 -2.69 -2.89 -20.10
N LYS A 96 -2.00 -3.11 -18.96
CA LYS A 96 -2.52 -3.94 -17.88
C LYS A 96 -3.48 -3.18 -16.98
N THR A 97 -4.31 -3.91 -16.27
CA THR A 97 -5.22 -3.34 -15.27
C THR A 97 -4.53 -3.19 -13.92
N LEU A 98 -4.64 -2.02 -13.30
CA LEU A 98 -4.23 -1.75 -11.92
C LEU A 98 -5.47 -1.56 -11.05
N GLY A 99 -5.69 -2.50 -10.13
CA GLY A 99 -6.74 -2.39 -9.12
C GLY A 99 -6.29 -1.55 -7.92
N ILE A 100 -7.06 -0.52 -7.57
CA ILE A 100 -6.88 0.30 -6.36
C ILE A 100 -8.05 0.04 -5.41
N TRP A 101 -7.79 -0.71 -4.35
CA TRP A 101 -8.75 -0.87 -3.25
C TRP A 101 -8.53 0.23 -2.21
N GLY A 102 -9.43 1.21 -2.18
CA GLY A 102 -9.39 2.34 -1.28
C GLY A 102 -8.79 3.59 -1.93
N TYR A 103 -9.66 4.52 -2.31
CA TYR A 103 -9.29 5.74 -3.02
C TYR A 103 -9.13 6.92 -2.07
N GLY A 104 -8.19 6.79 -1.13
CA GLY A 104 -7.76 7.88 -0.25
C GLY A 104 -6.51 8.57 -0.78
N ARG A 105 -5.85 9.38 0.05
CA ARG A 105 -4.65 10.17 -0.31
C ARG A 105 -3.54 9.35 -1.00
N ILE A 106 -3.24 8.15 -0.51
CA ILE A 106 -2.22 7.26 -1.11
C ILE A 106 -2.74 6.65 -2.42
N GLY A 107 -3.97 6.11 -2.41
CA GLY A 107 -4.56 5.46 -3.58
C GLY A 107 -4.71 6.39 -4.78
N GLN A 108 -4.99 7.68 -4.56
CA GLN A 108 -5.04 8.71 -5.59
C GLN A 108 -3.69 8.92 -6.27
N ILE A 109 -2.60 9.02 -5.50
CA ILE A 109 -1.24 9.16 -6.04
C ILE A 109 -0.86 7.93 -6.85
N VAL A 110 -1.10 6.73 -6.32
CA VAL A 110 -0.81 5.46 -7.00
C VAL A 110 -1.63 5.30 -8.28
N ALA A 111 -2.90 5.71 -8.28
CA ALA A 111 -3.73 5.76 -9.49
C ALA A 111 -3.14 6.70 -10.55
N GLY A 112 -2.59 7.85 -10.12
CA GLY A 112 -1.84 8.76 -10.98
C GLY A 112 -0.64 8.07 -11.66
N TYR A 113 0.17 7.34 -10.90
CA TYR A 113 1.28 6.57 -11.46
C TYR A 113 0.82 5.50 -12.45
N GLY A 114 -0.26 4.77 -12.13
CA GLY A 114 -0.89 3.81 -13.03
C GLY A 114 -1.26 4.42 -14.38
N ARG A 115 -1.95 5.57 -14.36
CA ARG A 115 -2.31 6.30 -15.58
C ARG A 115 -1.08 6.77 -16.36
N ALA A 116 -0.08 7.33 -15.67
CA ALA A 116 1.15 7.80 -16.30
C ALA A 116 1.94 6.68 -17.01
N PHE A 117 1.88 5.45 -16.48
CA PHE A 117 2.48 4.26 -17.11
C PHE A 117 1.55 3.59 -18.15
N GLY A 118 0.39 4.17 -18.43
CA GLY A 118 -0.57 3.68 -19.43
C GLY A 118 -1.32 2.42 -19.00
N MET A 119 -1.59 2.26 -17.71
CA MET A 119 -2.41 1.17 -17.16
C MET A 119 -3.90 1.53 -17.16
N ASN A 120 -4.76 0.52 -17.21
CA ASN A 120 -6.20 0.66 -16.99
C ASN A 120 -6.46 0.68 -15.49
N VAL A 121 -6.64 1.87 -14.90
CA VAL A 121 -6.82 1.99 -13.45
C VAL A 121 -8.28 1.78 -13.08
N ARG A 122 -8.52 0.81 -12.19
CA ARG A 122 -9.84 0.45 -11.67
C ARG A 122 -9.88 0.58 -10.16
N VAL A 123 -10.94 1.19 -9.63
CA VAL A 123 -11.06 1.51 -8.21
C VAL A 123 -12.20 0.72 -7.55
N TRP A 124 -11.99 0.28 -6.32
CA TRP A 124 -13.04 -0.24 -5.43
C TRP A 124 -12.87 0.33 -4.02
N GLY A 125 -13.96 0.43 -3.26
CA GLY A 125 -13.92 0.92 -1.88
C GLY A 125 -15.28 1.39 -1.39
N ARG A 126 -15.28 2.20 -0.33
CA ARG A 126 -16.50 2.84 0.20
C ARG A 126 -17.12 3.76 -0.86
N GLU A 127 -18.41 4.04 -0.72
CA GLU A 127 -19.17 4.89 -1.64
C GLU A 127 -18.48 6.22 -1.95
N ALA A 128 -18.03 6.95 -0.93
CA ALA A 128 -17.30 8.21 -1.12
C ALA A 128 -16.00 8.04 -1.96
N SER A 129 -15.27 6.93 -1.79
CA SER A 129 -14.07 6.64 -2.60
C SER A 129 -14.43 6.36 -4.05
N ARG A 130 -15.53 5.65 -4.28
CA ARG A 130 -16.03 5.35 -5.63
C ARG A 130 -16.53 6.61 -6.34
N ALA A 131 -17.29 7.44 -5.63
CA ALA A 131 -17.77 8.73 -6.15
C ALA A 131 -16.60 9.65 -6.53
N GLN A 132 -15.60 9.78 -5.67
CA GLN A 132 -14.40 10.58 -5.99
C GLN A 132 -13.62 10.01 -7.18
N ALA A 133 -13.46 8.68 -7.28
CA ALA A 133 -12.77 8.06 -8.41
C ALA A 133 -13.49 8.31 -9.75
N LEU A 134 -14.83 8.27 -9.77
CA LEU A 134 -15.62 8.63 -10.95
C LEU A 134 -15.40 10.11 -11.32
N SER A 135 -15.42 11.00 -10.34
CA SER A 135 -15.13 12.44 -10.53
C SER A 135 -13.74 12.68 -11.13
N ASP A 136 -12.76 11.85 -10.75
CA ASP A 136 -11.38 11.92 -11.26
C ASP A 136 -11.20 11.20 -12.63
N GLY A 137 -12.29 10.72 -13.23
CA GLY A 137 -12.32 10.07 -14.54
C GLY A 137 -11.81 8.62 -14.54
N LEU A 138 -11.87 7.93 -13.41
CA LEU A 138 -11.41 6.54 -13.28
C LEU A 138 -12.56 5.54 -13.40
N GLN A 139 -12.22 4.32 -13.82
CA GLN A 139 -13.16 3.20 -13.79
C GLN A 139 -13.36 2.73 -12.35
N VAL A 140 -14.60 2.37 -12.01
CA VAL A 140 -14.95 1.87 -10.69
C VAL A 140 -15.67 0.53 -10.83
N ALA A 141 -15.27 -0.45 -10.02
CA ALA A 141 -16.02 -1.71 -9.91
C ALA A 141 -17.37 -1.46 -9.21
N THR A 142 -18.40 -2.19 -9.62
CA THR A 142 -19.74 -2.14 -9.01
C THR A 142 -19.86 -3.09 -7.82
N THR A 143 -19.13 -4.22 -7.87
CA THR A 143 -19.01 -5.19 -6.77
C THR A 143 -17.55 -5.49 -6.45
N ARG A 144 -17.32 -6.09 -5.28
CA ARG A 144 -15.98 -6.55 -4.88
C ARG A 144 -15.51 -7.68 -5.79
N GLU A 145 -16.42 -8.55 -6.19
CA GLU A 145 -16.13 -9.71 -7.04
C GLU A 145 -15.69 -9.24 -8.42
N GLU A 146 -16.39 -8.25 -8.98
CA GLU A 146 -16.03 -7.61 -10.25
C GLU A 146 -14.67 -6.90 -10.18
N PHE A 147 -14.26 -6.41 -9.02
CA PHE A 147 -12.93 -5.81 -8.85
C PHE A 147 -11.79 -6.83 -9.02
N PHE A 148 -12.00 -8.11 -8.69
CA PHE A 148 -10.99 -9.17 -8.78
C PHE A 148 -11.06 -10.04 -10.03
N SER A 149 -12.16 -9.98 -10.78
CA SER A 149 -12.29 -10.62 -12.10
C SER A 149 -11.48 -9.88 -13.16
#